data_AF-A0A8T0DPW3-F1
#
_entry.id   AF-A0A8T0DPW3-F1
#
_cell.length_a   1.000
_cell.length_b   1.000
_cell.length_c   1.000
_cell.angle_alpha   90.00
_cell.angle_beta   90.00
_cell.angle_gamma   90.00
#
_symmetry.space_group_name_H-M   'P 1'
#
loop_
_entity.id
_entity.type
_entity.pdbx_description
1 polymer ?
#
loop_
_entity_poly.entity_id
_entity_poly.type
_entity_poly.pdbx_seq_one_letter_code
_entity_poly.pdbx_strand_id
1 'polypeptide(L)'
;MVCNELNVTFIPAFDDISHMSIDLSWKDDISKFLISYDENRNGNVNTEVAMRKEGSEEWQTLYNGYDVHYVKEDLQPDTKYYFRLRLRNKDGVGEWSKQATAKTLKTPLTGIDIHRSVKQGSALLLREVLEKGEANIEAPDNLGFTPLMLAAQKNMLEMLEILLDYNANPNTKNDTGKTALMFAAFKGNLECMEALLESGADVNAVDHSGLSALHLATDGEQTRAIKLLVKNGANLENRDFGLGWTPLIRCAGLKNNGNVDVACELIRAGAQIDALDNDGKTALHNCVMVNHHTLCEILLKHGARLDLTTNTGYNAFTLAESSGNQKLVQLITDYSEKRKTV
;
A
#
# COMPACT_ATOMS: atom_id res chain seq x y z
N MET A 1 26.98 -19.70 30.04
CA MET A 1 26.97 -20.03 31.47
C MET A 1 25.54 -19.84 31.96
N VAL A 2 24.97 -20.80 32.69
CA VAL A 2 23.61 -20.64 33.27
C VAL A 2 23.73 -19.67 34.45
N CYS A 3 22.93 -18.60 34.45
CA CYS A 3 22.96 -17.58 35.49
C CYS A 3 21.65 -17.63 36.28
N ASN A 4 21.69 -18.24 37.47
CA ASN A 4 20.50 -18.42 38.32
C ASN A 4 19.86 -17.09 38.76
N GLU A 5 20.63 -16.00 38.78
CA GLU A 5 20.15 -14.65 39.10
C GLU A 5 19.29 -14.04 37.98
N LEU A 6 19.26 -14.64 36.78
CA LEU A 6 18.42 -14.23 35.65
C LEU A 6 17.16 -15.11 35.50
N ASN A 7 16.87 -15.97 36.48
CA ASN A 7 15.75 -16.91 36.40
C ASN A 7 14.40 -16.20 36.60
N VAL A 8 13.50 -16.42 35.65
CA VAL A 8 12.14 -15.87 35.68
C VAL A 8 11.22 -16.83 36.43
N THR A 9 10.63 -16.35 37.52
CA THR A 9 9.78 -17.16 38.42
C THR A 9 8.29 -17.04 38.13
N PHE A 10 7.87 -16.01 37.39
CA PHE A 10 6.48 -15.81 36.99
C PHE A 10 6.13 -16.61 35.72
N ILE A 11 4.84 -16.89 35.55
CA ILE A 11 4.32 -17.48 34.31
C ILE A 11 4.01 -16.33 33.36
N PRO A 12 4.51 -16.36 32.11
CA PRO A 12 4.16 -15.34 31.14
C PRO A 12 2.63 -15.26 30.94
N ALA A 13 2.08 -14.05 30.93
CA ALA A 13 0.65 -13.81 30.72
C ALA A 13 0.41 -12.98 29.45
N PHE A 14 -0.83 -12.99 28.97
CA PHE A 14 -1.23 -12.39 27.69
C PHE A 14 -2.42 -11.48 27.91
N ASP A 15 -2.38 -10.29 27.29
CA ASP A 15 -3.51 -9.36 27.30
C ASP A 15 -4.51 -9.70 26.19
N ASP A 16 -4.00 -10.05 25.01
CA ASP A 16 -4.78 -10.53 23.88
C ASP A 16 -3.94 -11.49 23.01
N ILE A 17 -4.60 -12.49 22.43
CA ILE A 17 -3.96 -13.47 21.55
C ILE A 17 -4.84 -13.67 20.34
N SER A 18 -4.39 -13.09 19.24
CA SER A 18 -4.98 -13.30 17.93
C SER A 18 -4.08 -14.19 17.08
N HIS A 19 -4.55 -14.51 15.90
CA HIS A 19 -3.74 -15.18 14.89
C HIS A 19 -2.76 -14.21 14.18
N MET A 20 -2.73 -12.92 14.52
CA MET A 20 -1.86 -11.90 13.91
C MET A 20 -0.90 -11.22 14.90
N SER A 21 -1.24 -11.27 16.19
CA SER A 21 -0.53 -10.54 17.22
C SER A 21 -0.71 -11.23 18.56
N ILE A 22 0.34 -11.09 19.37
CA ILE A 22 0.35 -11.54 20.74
C ILE A 22 0.72 -10.31 21.57
N ASP A 23 -0.22 -9.88 22.41
CA ASP A 23 -0.01 -8.80 23.37
C ASP A 23 0.42 -9.42 24.70
N LEU A 24 1.60 -9.01 25.15
CA LEU A 24 2.33 -9.67 26.22
C LEU A 24 2.23 -8.82 27.50
N SER A 25 1.54 -9.36 28.50
CA SER A 25 1.16 -8.60 29.69
C SER A 25 2.22 -8.60 30.80
N TRP A 26 3.40 -9.17 30.55
CA TRP A 26 4.45 -9.37 31.57
C TRP A 26 5.42 -8.20 31.69
N LYS A 27 5.16 -7.07 31.02
CA LYS A 27 5.97 -5.85 31.10
C LYS A 27 6.25 -5.47 32.55
N ASP A 28 5.20 -5.40 33.36
CA ASP A 28 5.28 -4.98 34.75
C ASP A 28 6.09 -5.96 35.61
N ASP A 29 6.01 -7.26 35.31
CA ASP A 29 6.76 -8.29 36.03
C ASP A 29 8.26 -8.27 35.66
N ILE A 30 8.59 -8.03 34.38
CA ILE A 30 9.97 -7.80 33.95
C ILE A 30 10.51 -6.50 34.57
N SER A 31 9.73 -5.42 34.59
CA SER A 31 10.15 -4.16 35.21
C SER A 31 10.42 -4.32 36.71
N LYS A 32 9.55 -5.02 37.45
CA LYS A 32 9.79 -5.35 38.87
C LYS A 32 11.04 -6.20 39.06
N PHE A 33 11.25 -7.20 38.19
CA PHE A 33 12.45 -8.02 38.21
C PHE A 33 13.71 -7.18 38.00
N LEU A 34 13.72 -6.32 36.97
CA LEU A 34 14.87 -5.45 36.65
C LEU A 34 15.16 -4.43 37.75
N ILE A 35 14.14 -3.91 38.46
CA ILE A 35 14.34 -3.05 39.64
C ILE A 35 15.00 -3.82 40.79
N SER A 36 14.65 -5.09 40.99
CA SER A 36 15.28 -5.94 42.00
C SER A 36 16.67 -6.47 41.60
N TYR A 37 16.99 -6.41 40.30
CA TYR A 37 18.26 -6.84 39.74
C TYR A 37 19.28 -5.69 39.83
N ASP A 38 20.02 -5.68 40.95
CA ASP A 38 21.11 -4.78 41.35
C ASP A 38 21.57 -3.72 40.31
N GLU A 39 21.23 -2.44 40.57
CA GLU A 39 21.56 -1.26 39.76
C GLU A 39 23.08 -1.10 39.47
N ASN A 40 23.96 -1.75 40.24
CA ASN A 40 25.42 -1.69 40.04
C ASN A 40 25.94 -2.63 38.95
N ARG A 41 25.12 -3.56 38.45
CA ARG A 41 25.51 -4.46 37.36
C ARG A 41 25.07 -3.86 36.05
N ASN A 42 25.98 -3.11 35.43
CA ASN A 42 25.89 -2.40 34.15
C ASN A 42 25.64 -3.34 32.92
N GLY A 43 24.73 -4.30 33.06
CA GLY A 43 24.49 -5.41 32.17
C GLY A 43 23.12 -5.28 31.53
N ASN A 44 23.10 -4.82 30.29
CA ASN A 44 21.95 -4.85 29.41
C ASN A 44 21.30 -6.25 29.41
N VAL A 45 20.10 -6.37 29.98
CA VAL A 45 19.31 -7.61 30.03
C VAL A 45 18.35 -7.64 28.85
N ASN A 46 18.51 -8.66 28.01
CA ASN A 46 17.60 -8.95 26.90
C ASN A 46 16.60 -10.02 27.31
N THR A 47 15.40 -9.90 26.75
CA THR A 47 14.34 -10.91 26.85
C THR A 47 14.30 -11.71 25.57
N GLU A 48 14.42 -13.03 25.69
CA GLU A 48 14.19 -13.97 24.61
C GLU A 48 12.83 -14.65 24.83
N VAL A 49 11.98 -14.61 23.80
CA VAL A 49 10.67 -15.26 23.78
C VAL A 49 10.71 -16.40 22.79
N ALA A 50 10.28 -17.57 23.22
CA ALA A 50 10.16 -18.74 22.35
C ALA A 50 8.72 -19.27 22.36
N MET A 51 8.31 -19.78 21.22
CA MET A 51 6.99 -20.37 20.99
C MET A 51 7.13 -21.76 20.40
N ARG A 52 6.16 -22.62 20.72
CA ARG A 52 5.90 -23.83 19.94
C ARG A 52 4.41 -24.06 19.80
N LYS A 53 4.01 -24.72 18.72
CA LYS A 53 2.65 -25.20 18.51
C LYS A 53 2.41 -26.56 19.17
N GLU A 54 1.17 -26.86 19.50
CA GLU A 54 0.75 -28.20 19.89
C GLU A 54 1.09 -29.23 18.80
N GLY A 55 1.63 -30.38 19.23
CA GLY A 55 2.18 -31.40 18.33
C GLY A 55 3.61 -31.13 17.84
N SER A 56 4.21 -29.98 18.14
CA SER A 56 5.63 -29.70 17.88
C SER A 56 6.48 -29.90 19.14
N GLU A 57 7.61 -30.58 18.99
CA GLU A 57 8.66 -30.66 20.02
C GLU A 57 9.66 -29.50 19.92
N GLU A 58 9.79 -28.90 18.73
CA GLU A 58 10.70 -27.79 18.47
C GLU A 58 10.15 -26.45 18.96
N TRP A 59 11.03 -25.67 19.58
CA TRP A 59 10.78 -24.29 20.00
C TRP A 59 11.41 -23.32 19.02
N GLN A 60 10.64 -22.34 18.56
CA GLN A 60 11.09 -21.26 17.69
C GLN A 60 11.26 -19.98 18.50
N THR A 61 12.38 -19.27 18.30
CA THR A 61 12.59 -17.95 18.91
C THR A 61 11.76 -16.92 18.15
N LEU A 62 10.81 -16.30 18.84
CA LEU A 62 9.95 -15.24 18.29
C LEU A 62 10.57 -13.85 18.40
N TYR A 63 11.23 -13.60 19.52
CA TYR A 63 11.78 -12.28 19.82
C TYR A 63 13.04 -12.39 20.67
N ASN A 64 13.99 -11.50 20.42
CA ASN A 64 15.20 -11.35 21.23
C ASN A 64 15.60 -9.88 21.26
N GLY A 65 15.38 -9.21 22.38
CA GLY A 65 15.63 -7.77 22.50
C GLY A 65 15.26 -7.21 23.86
N TYR A 66 15.29 -5.87 23.97
CA TYR A 66 15.12 -5.16 25.25
C TYR A 66 13.67 -4.84 25.60
N ASP A 67 12.77 -4.83 24.62
CA ASP A 67 11.43 -4.26 24.76
C ASP A 67 10.37 -5.24 24.25
N VAL A 68 9.68 -5.91 25.19
CA VAL A 68 8.68 -6.95 24.88
C VAL A 68 7.31 -6.51 25.36
N HIS A 69 6.60 -5.82 24.50
CA HIS A 69 5.19 -5.45 24.74
C HIS A 69 4.26 -5.99 23.64
N TYR A 70 4.82 -6.32 22.48
CA TYR A 70 4.05 -6.65 21.30
C TYR A 70 4.89 -7.53 20.35
N VAL A 71 4.35 -8.68 19.94
CA VAL A 71 4.95 -9.50 18.89
C VAL A 71 3.91 -9.76 17.82
N LYS A 72 4.21 -9.36 16.58
CA LYS A 72 3.34 -9.59 15.42
C LYS A 72 3.72 -10.92 14.79
N GLU A 73 2.83 -11.91 14.87
CA GLU A 73 3.07 -13.25 14.36
C GLU A 73 1.81 -13.81 13.69
N ASP A 74 1.99 -14.51 12.58
CA ASP A 74 0.92 -15.20 11.87
C ASP A 74 0.72 -16.61 12.47
N LEU A 75 -0.09 -16.72 13.54
CA LEU A 75 -0.42 -18.00 14.19
C LEU A 75 -1.53 -18.76 13.45
N GLN A 76 -1.58 -20.08 13.65
CA GLN A 76 -2.67 -20.95 13.17
C GLN A 76 -3.92 -20.76 14.05
N PRO A 77 -5.15 -20.69 13.49
CA PRO A 77 -6.39 -20.62 14.26
C PRO A 77 -6.70 -21.93 15.00
N ASP A 78 -7.56 -21.87 16.03
CA ASP A 78 -7.95 -23.01 16.90
C ASP A 78 -6.76 -23.86 17.40
N THR A 79 -5.57 -23.28 17.42
CA THR A 79 -4.32 -23.99 17.67
C THR A 79 -3.80 -23.56 19.02
N LYS A 80 -3.42 -24.56 19.81
CA LYS A 80 -2.82 -24.32 21.10
C LYS A 80 -1.33 -24.06 20.92
N TYR A 81 -0.87 -22.96 21.48
CA TYR A 81 0.52 -22.54 21.49
C TYR A 81 1.04 -22.52 22.92
N TYR A 82 2.32 -22.84 23.05
CA TYR A 82 3.07 -22.78 24.28
C TYR A 82 4.14 -21.71 24.13
N PHE A 83 4.24 -20.84 25.13
CA PHE A 83 5.20 -19.75 25.16
C PHE A 83 6.07 -19.88 26.40
N ARG A 84 7.32 -19.48 26.28
CA ARG A 84 8.25 -19.36 27.41
C ARG A 84 9.19 -18.21 27.14
N LEU A 85 9.70 -17.61 28.20
CA LEU A 85 10.68 -16.55 28.08
C LEU A 85 11.90 -16.83 28.96
N ARG A 86 13.03 -16.22 28.64
CA ARG A 86 14.21 -16.20 29.50
C ARG A 86 14.94 -14.87 29.35
N LEU A 87 15.71 -14.53 30.37
CA LEU A 87 16.55 -13.35 30.37
C LEU A 87 17.99 -13.72 30.04
N ARG A 88 18.70 -12.80 29.39
CA ARG A 88 20.12 -12.97 29.05
C ARG A 88 20.87 -11.66 29.22
N ASN A 89 22.12 -11.76 29.64
CA ASN A 89 23.05 -10.63 29.65
C ASN A 89 24.40 -11.09 29.06
N LYS A 90 25.43 -10.27 29.21
CA LYS A 90 26.79 -10.59 28.74
C LYS A 90 27.45 -11.77 29.50
N ASP A 91 27.03 -12.01 30.74
CA ASP A 91 27.63 -12.97 31.66
C ASP A 91 26.96 -14.36 31.55
N GLY A 92 25.74 -14.43 31.01
CA GLY A 92 25.05 -15.70 30.80
C GLY A 92 23.60 -15.59 30.36
N VAL A 93 22.94 -16.74 30.34
CA VAL A 93 21.52 -16.89 30.06
C VAL A 93 20.84 -17.50 31.29
N GLY A 94 19.66 -16.99 31.65
CA GLY A 94 18.79 -17.60 32.64
C GLY A 94 18.09 -18.84 32.09
N GLU A 95 17.48 -19.59 32.99
CA GLU A 95 16.61 -20.70 32.61
C GLU A 95 15.31 -20.21 31.98
N TRP A 96 14.66 -21.10 31.21
CA TRP A 96 13.34 -20.82 30.67
C TRP A 96 12.29 -20.74 31.79
N SER A 97 11.41 -19.76 31.70
CA SER A 97 10.24 -19.64 32.56
C SER A 97 9.35 -20.87 32.46
N LYS A 98 8.41 -21.00 33.41
CA LYS A 98 7.27 -21.90 33.22
C LYS A 98 6.55 -21.56 31.93
N GLN A 99 6.07 -22.59 31.23
CA GLN A 99 5.35 -22.42 29.98
C GLN A 99 3.99 -21.76 30.23
N ALA A 100 3.72 -20.72 29.47
CA ALA A 100 2.40 -20.14 29.31
C ALA A 100 1.67 -20.87 28.19
N THR A 101 0.36 -21.04 28.33
CA THR A 101 -0.47 -21.73 27.35
C THR A 101 -1.53 -20.78 26.84
N ALA A 102 -1.67 -20.77 25.53
CA ALA A 102 -2.59 -19.91 24.81
C ALA A 102 -3.29 -20.75 23.75
N LYS A 103 -4.58 -20.50 23.52
CA LYS A 103 -5.30 -21.10 22.42
C LYS A 103 -5.84 -19.98 21.54
N THR A 104 -5.43 -19.95 20.29
CA THR A 104 -6.01 -19.03 19.32
C THR A 104 -7.49 -19.38 19.16
N LEU A 105 -8.35 -18.37 19.08
CA LEU A 105 -9.80 -18.60 18.98
C LEU A 105 -10.12 -19.39 17.70
N LYS A 106 -11.07 -20.32 17.81
CA LYS A 106 -11.72 -20.96 16.66
C LYS A 106 -12.68 -19.95 16.05
N THR A 107 -12.17 -19.07 15.21
CA THR A 107 -13.05 -18.40 14.24
C THR A 107 -13.45 -19.43 13.18
N PRO A 108 -14.64 -19.32 12.55
CA PRO A 108 -14.92 -20.08 11.33
C PRO A 108 -13.80 -19.82 10.29
N LEU A 109 -13.62 -20.67 9.28
CA LEU A 109 -12.64 -20.44 8.21
C LEU A 109 -12.98 -19.12 7.50
N THR A 110 -12.41 -18.03 8.00
CA THR A 110 -12.69 -16.66 7.59
C THR A 110 -11.62 -16.21 6.61
N GLY A 111 -11.82 -15.05 5.98
CA GLY A 111 -10.89 -14.52 4.97
C GLY A 111 -9.42 -14.53 5.36
N ILE A 112 -9.09 -14.56 6.65
CA ILE A 112 -7.74 -14.72 7.18
C ILE A 112 -6.99 -15.91 6.58
N ASP A 113 -7.62 -17.09 6.46
CA ASP A 113 -6.96 -18.28 5.92
C ASP A 113 -6.71 -18.14 4.41
N ILE A 114 -7.65 -17.50 3.70
CA ILE A 114 -7.51 -17.14 2.29
C ILE A 114 -6.36 -16.14 2.14
N HIS A 115 -6.34 -15.06 2.94
CA HIS A 115 -5.27 -14.08 2.97
C HIS A 115 -3.92 -14.69 3.26
N ARG A 116 -3.82 -15.63 4.21
CA ARG A 116 -2.58 -16.36 4.51
C ARG A 116 -2.10 -17.15 3.28
N SER A 117 -3.00 -17.90 2.64
CA SER A 117 -2.64 -18.69 1.45
C SER A 117 -2.16 -17.80 0.29
N VAL A 118 -2.79 -16.65 0.07
CA VAL A 118 -2.36 -15.64 -0.92
C VAL A 118 -1.01 -15.05 -0.53
N LYS A 119 -0.81 -14.63 0.73
CA LYS A 119 0.49 -14.09 1.22
C LYS A 119 1.64 -15.07 1.02
N GLN A 120 1.37 -16.36 1.20
CA GLN A 120 2.35 -17.43 1.01
C GLN A 120 2.53 -17.81 -0.46
N GLY A 121 1.63 -17.39 -1.36
CA GLY A 121 1.63 -17.80 -2.77
C GLY A 121 1.34 -19.29 -2.96
N SER A 122 0.62 -19.91 -2.03
CA SER A 122 0.33 -21.34 -2.09
C SER A 122 -1.02 -21.59 -2.77
N ALA A 123 -0.97 -21.91 -4.07
CA ALA A 123 -2.16 -22.27 -4.85
C ALA A 123 -2.92 -23.45 -4.25
N LEU A 124 -2.18 -24.45 -3.74
CA LEU A 124 -2.74 -25.64 -3.11
C LEU A 124 -3.54 -25.26 -1.85
N LEU A 125 -2.94 -24.50 -0.92
CA LEU A 125 -3.63 -24.07 0.30
C LEU A 125 -4.80 -23.15 -0.03
N LEU A 126 -4.66 -22.29 -1.04
CA LEU A 126 -5.74 -21.40 -1.46
C LEU A 126 -6.96 -22.20 -1.94
N ARG A 127 -6.77 -23.19 -2.82
CA ARG A 127 -7.85 -24.07 -3.28
C ARG A 127 -8.45 -24.89 -2.13
N GLU A 128 -7.61 -25.49 -1.28
CA GLU A 128 -8.08 -26.26 -0.11
C GLU A 128 -8.93 -25.42 0.85
N VAL A 129 -8.62 -24.14 1.03
CA VAL A 129 -9.40 -23.24 1.88
C VAL A 129 -10.70 -22.85 1.18
N LEU A 130 -10.68 -22.52 -0.12
CA LEU A 130 -11.84 -22.09 -0.89
C LEU A 130 -12.87 -23.21 -1.14
N GLU A 131 -12.45 -24.47 -1.21
CA GLU A 131 -13.35 -25.63 -1.35
C GLU A 131 -14.21 -25.88 -0.10
N LYS A 132 -13.87 -25.27 1.03
CA LYS A 132 -14.66 -25.39 2.26
C LYS A 132 -15.85 -24.44 2.18
N GLY A 133 -17.07 -24.97 2.29
CA GLY A 133 -18.32 -24.21 2.10
C GLY A 133 -18.58 -23.02 3.05
N GLU A 134 -17.71 -22.76 4.03
CA GLU A 134 -17.78 -21.61 4.94
C GLU A 134 -16.85 -20.45 4.53
N ALA A 135 -16.00 -20.65 3.52
CA ALA A 135 -15.00 -19.66 3.10
C ALA A 135 -15.65 -18.40 2.50
N ASN A 136 -15.39 -17.24 3.12
CA ASN A 136 -15.78 -15.95 2.55
C ASN A 136 -14.64 -15.37 1.71
N ILE A 137 -14.71 -15.52 0.39
CA ILE A 137 -13.71 -15.03 -0.57
C ILE A 137 -13.55 -13.51 -0.57
N GLU A 138 -14.57 -12.77 -0.11
CA GLU A 138 -14.56 -11.31 -0.02
C GLU A 138 -14.13 -10.77 1.36
N ALA A 139 -13.77 -11.64 2.29
CA ALA A 139 -13.48 -11.19 3.64
C ALA A 139 -12.21 -10.30 3.68
N PRO A 140 -12.33 -9.06 4.20
CA PRO A 140 -11.20 -8.14 4.23
C PRO A 140 -10.16 -8.53 5.28
N ASP A 141 -8.91 -8.18 5.05
CA ASP A 141 -7.87 -8.19 6.09
C ASP A 141 -7.99 -6.97 7.01
N ASN A 142 -7.04 -6.83 7.94
CA ASN A 142 -7.00 -5.71 8.89
C ASN A 142 -6.72 -4.33 8.26
N LEU A 143 -6.40 -4.28 6.96
CA LEU A 143 -6.22 -3.06 6.18
C LEU A 143 -7.39 -2.84 5.19
N GLY A 144 -8.43 -3.66 5.29
CA GLY A 144 -9.60 -3.61 4.41
C GLY A 144 -9.39 -4.27 3.04
N PHE A 145 -8.26 -4.95 2.81
CA PHE A 145 -7.98 -5.59 1.52
C PHE A 145 -8.76 -6.89 1.37
N THR A 146 -9.40 -7.11 0.24
CA THR A 146 -9.83 -8.47 -0.13
C THR A 146 -8.62 -9.30 -0.58
N PRO A 147 -8.70 -10.64 -0.56
CA PRO A 147 -7.62 -11.51 -1.07
C PRO A 147 -7.24 -11.16 -2.51
N LEU A 148 -8.24 -10.78 -3.33
CA LEU A 148 -8.04 -10.39 -4.73
C LEU A 148 -7.24 -9.09 -4.84
N MET A 149 -7.52 -8.08 -4.01
CA MET A 149 -6.74 -6.84 -3.96
C MET A 149 -5.28 -7.09 -3.57
N LEU A 150 -5.05 -8.00 -2.61
CA LEU A 150 -3.71 -8.37 -2.18
C LEU A 150 -2.93 -9.05 -3.32
N ALA A 151 -3.54 -10.03 -3.99
CA ALA A 151 -2.93 -10.71 -5.14
C ALA A 151 -2.59 -9.72 -6.26
N ALA A 152 -3.53 -8.82 -6.59
CA ALA A 152 -3.36 -7.77 -7.59
C ALA A 152 -2.22 -6.80 -7.25
N GLN A 153 -2.11 -6.37 -5.99
CA GLN A 153 -1.05 -5.46 -5.54
C GLN A 153 0.34 -6.14 -5.58
N LYS A 154 0.41 -7.41 -5.21
CA LYS A 154 1.67 -8.18 -5.10
C LYS A 154 2.13 -8.84 -6.41
N ASN A 155 1.39 -8.64 -7.50
CA ASN A 155 1.62 -9.27 -8.80
C ASN A 155 1.59 -10.80 -8.77
N MET A 156 0.63 -11.36 -8.03
CA MET A 156 0.48 -12.81 -7.85
C MET A 156 -0.59 -13.35 -8.78
N LEU A 157 -0.27 -13.42 -10.08
CA LEU A 157 -1.22 -13.79 -11.13
C LEU A 157 -1.93 -15.12 -10.85
N GLU A 158 -1.20 -16.18 -10.49
CA GLU A 158 -1.80 -17.48 -10.21
C GLU A 158 -2.80 -17.43 -9.05
N MET A 159 -2.51 -16.69 -7.97
CA MET A 159 -3.46 -16.54 -6.86
C MET A 159 -4.68 -15.72 -7.29
N LEU A 160 -4.46 -14.69 -8.10
CA LEU A 160 -5.50 -13.81 -8.62
C LEU A 160 -6.46 -14.58 -9.53
N GLU A 161 -5.95 -15.39 -10.46
CA GLU A 161 -6.74 -16.25 -11.33
C GLU A 161 -7.56 -17.27 -10.53
N ILE A 162 -6.96 -17.93 -9.52
CA ILE A 162 -7.70 -18.84 -8.64
C ILE A 162 -8.84 -18.12 -7.92
N LEU A 163 -8.62 -16.92 -7.40
CA LEU A 163 -9.67 -16.16 -6.73
C LEU A 163 -10.80 -15.80 -7.69
N LEU A 164 -10.48 -15.39 -8.92
CA LEU A 164 -11.47 -15.07 -9.96
C LEU A 164 -12.25 -16.31 -10.41
N ASP A 165 -11.59 -17.47 -10.56
CA ASP A 165 -12.23 -18.76 -10.87
C ASP A 165 -13.26 -19.15 -9.80
N TYR A 166 -13.00 -18.78 -8.54
CA TYR A 166 -13.91 -18.96 -7.41
C TYR A 166 -14.89 -17.79 -7.22
N ASN A 167 -15.10 -16.98 -8.26
CA ASN A 167 -16.05 -15.88 -8.33
C ASN A 167 -15.78 -14.74 -7.34
N ALA A 168 -14.51 -14.46 -7.01
CA ALA A 168 -14.16 -13.22 -6.33
C ALA A 168 -14.63 -12.02 -7.17
N ASN A 169 -15.28 -11.04 -6.54
CA ASN A 169 -15.80 -9.88 -7.22
C ASN A 169 -14.68 -8.87 -7.50
N PRO A 170 -14.31 -8.60 -8.77
CA PRO A 170 -13.23 -7.67 -9.10
C PRO A 170 -13.56 -6.21 -8.74
N ASN A 171 -14.84 -5.92 -8.47
CA ASN A 171 -15.35 -4.58 -8.17
C ASN A 171 -15.59 -4.32 -6.68
N THR A 172 -15.26 -5.27 -5.80
CA THR A 172 -15.28 -5.01 -4.35
C THR A 172 -14.35 -3.85 -4.03
N LYS A 173 -14.79 -2.97 -3.12
CA LYS A 173 -14.05 -1.79 -2.67
C LYS A 173 -13.62 -1.96 -1.23
N ASN A 174 -12.38 -1.56 -0.93
CA ASN A 174 -11.91 -1.47 0.46
C ASN A 174 -12.46 -0.21 1.16
N ASP A 175 -12.05 0.01 2.40
CA ASP A 175 -12.46 1.17 3.22
C ASP A 175 -12.11 2.54 2.61
N THR A 176 -11.16 2.58 1.67
CA THR A 176 -10.80 3.80 0.92
C THR A 176 -11.52 3.93 -0.43
N GLY A 177 -12.37 2.97 -0.77
CA GLY A 177 -13.09 2.90 -2.05
C GLY A 177 -12.28 2.26 -3.19
N LYS A 178 -11.08 1.72 -2.92
CA LYS A 178 -10.20 1.18 -3.96
C LYS A 178 -10.53 -0.27 -4.33
N THR A 179 -10.42 -0.59 -5.61
CA THR A 179 -10.62 -1.94 -6.18
C THR A 179 -9.29 -2.66 -6.44
N ALA A 180 -9.34 -3.95 -6.80
CA ALA A 180 -8.14 -4.70 -7.18
C ALA A 180 -7.42 -4.10 -8.41
N LEU A 181 -8.18 -3.65 -9.43
CA LEU A 181 -7.64 -3.03 -10.63
C LEU A 181 -6.85 -1.75 -10.32
N MET A 182 -7.34 -0.95 -9.37
CA MET A 182 -6.64 0.26 -8.91
C MET A 182 -5.26 -0.03 -8.31
N PHE A 183 -5.14 -1.09 -7.50
CA PHE A 183 -3.85 -1.50 -6.93
C PHE A 183 -2.89 -2.04 -7.98
N ALA A 184 -3.38 -2.88 -8.91
CA ALA A 184 -2.58 -3.38 -10.02
C ALA A 184 -2.10 -2.25 -10.94
N ALA A 185 -2.98 -1.28 -11.25
CA ALA A 185 -2.67 -0.13 -12.08
C ALA A 185 -1.59 0.79 -11.47
N PHE A 186 -1.67 1.06 -10.16
CA PHE A 186 -0.63 1.82 -9.45
C PHE A 186 0.74 1.15 -9.52
N LYS A 187 0.79 -0.19 -9.48
CA LYS A 187 2.03 -0.98 -9.52
C LYS A 187 2.50 -1.33 -10.92
N GLY A 188 1.66 -1.18 -11.93
CA GLY A 188 1.97 -1.56 -13.32
C GLY A 188 1.94 -3.07 -13.56
N ASN A 189 1.18 -3.81 -12.77
CA ASN A 189 1.08 -5.27 -12.84
C ASN A 189 0.16 -5.68 -14.01
N LEU A 190 0.67 -5.63 -15.23
CA LEU A 190 -0.12 -5.69 -16.47
C LEU A 190 -0.93 -6.98 -16.60
N GLU A 191 -0.32 -8.13 -16.31
CA GLU A 191 -0.97 -9.44 -16.44
C GLU A 191 -2.15 -9.56 -15.46
N CYS A 192 -1.96 -9.06 -14.23
CA CYS A 192 -3.05 -8.99 -13.26
C CYS A 192 -4.16 -8.02 -13.72
N MET A 193 -3.81 -6.89 -14.34
CA MET A 193 -4.79 -5.95 -14.88
C MET A 193 -5.61 -6.58 -16.01
N GLU A 194 -4.96 -7.31 -16.92
CA GLU A 194 -5.62 -8.01 -18.03
C GLU A 194 -6.65 -9.02 -17.48
N ALA A 195 -6.23 -9.90 -16.56
CA ALA A 195 -7.13 -10.88 -15.94
C ALA A 195 -8.32 -10.24 -15.20
N LEU A 196 -8.09 -9.13 -14.50
CA LEU A 196 -9.16 -8.39 -13.82
C LEU A 196 -10.15 -7.77 -14.80
N LEU A 197 -9.67 -7.16 -15.89
CA LEU A 197 -10.50 -6.53 -16.91
C LEU A 197 -11.32 -7.59 -17.68
N GLU A 198 -10.71 -8.73 -18.02
CA GLU A 198 -11.38 -9.88 -18.63
C GLU A 198 -12.48 -10.46 -17.72
N SER A 199 -12.27 -10.39 -16.40
CA SER A 199 -13.25 -10.82 -15.39
C SER A 199 -14.30 -9.76 -15.05
N GLY A 200 -14.36 -8.64 -15.78
CA GLY A 200 -15.41 -7.63 -15.63
C GLY A 200 -15.12 -6.55 -14.56
N ALA A 201 -13.84 -6.28 -14.26
CA ALA A 201 -13.48 -5.11 -13.49
C ALA A 201 -13.94 -3.82 -14.20
N ASP A 202 -14.62 -2.93 -13.47
CA ASP A 202 -15.00 -1.61 -13.95
C ASP A 202 -13.76 -0.72 -14.05
N VAL A 203 -13.32 -0.50 -15.29
CA VAL A 203 -12.17 0.35 -15.63
C VAL A 203 -12.32 1.79 -15.15
N ASN A 204 -13.57 2.26 -14.94
CA ASN A 204 -13.91 3.62 -14.57
C ASN A 204 -14.37 3.75 -13.11
N ALA A 205 -14.29 2.68 -12.32
CA ALA A 205 -14.54 2.76 -10.88
C ALA A 205 -13.63 3.84 -10.25
N VAL A 206 -14.17 4.54 -9.25
CA VAL A 206 -13.45 5.56 -8.48
C VAL A 206 -13.45 5.26 -6.99
N ASP A 207 -12.36 5.66 -6.33
CA ASP A 207 -12.24 5.60 -4.87
C ASP A 207 -12.95 6.77 -4.18
N HIS A 208 -12.87 6.87 -2.85
CA HIS A 208 -13.53 7.94 -2.08
C HIS A 208 -13.00 9.35 -2.40
N SER A 209 -11.85 9.46 -3.07
CA SER A 209 -11.26 10.72 -3.54
C SER A 209 -11.58 11.01 -5.02
N GLY A 210 -12.37 10.15 -5.68
CA GLY A 210 -12.66 10.27 -7.10
C GLY A 210 -11.55 9.74 -8.01
N LEU A 211 -10.53 9.08 -7.46
CA LEU A 211 -9.41 8.56 -8.25
C LEU A 211 -9.79 7.22 -8.90
N SER A 212 -9.65 7.16 -10.22
CA SER A 212 -9.79 5.91 -11.00
C SER A 212 -8.47 5.14 -11.11
N ALA A 213 -8.53 3.92 -11.65
CA ALA A 213 -7.33 3.16 -11.99
C ALA A 213 -6.37 3.95 -12.90
N LEU A 214 -6.90 4.79 -13.80
CA LEU A 214 -6.08 5.65 -14.66
C LEU A 214 -5.32 6.72 -13.88
N HIS A 215 -5.95 7.36 -12.89
CA HIS A 215 -5.26 8.31 -12.01
C HIS A 215 -4.13 7.64 -11.24
N LEU A 216 -4.37 6.43 -10.73
CA LEU A 216 -3.38 5.70 -9.96
C LEU A 216 -2.25 5.16 -10.84
N ALA A 217 -2.52 4.78 -12.09
CA ALA A 217 -1.47 4.48 -13.06
C ALA A 217 -0.61 5.71 -13.38
N THR A 218 -1.21 6.92 -13.42
CA THR A 218 -0.46 8.18 -13.52
C THR A 218 0.42 8.41 -12.30
N ASP A 219 -0.11 8.24 -11.07
CA ASP A 219 0.65 8.41 -9.83
C ASP A 219 1.79 7.39 -9.70
N GLY A 220 1.61 6.18 -10.21
CA GLY A 220 2.60 5.11 -10.25
C GLY A 220 3.56 5.18 -11.45
N GLU A 221 3.40 6.17 -12.34
CA GLU A 221 4.20 6.36 -13.56
C GLU A 221 4.15 5.18 -14.57
N GLN A 222 3.02 4.49 -14.63
CA GLN A 222 2.87 3.23 -15.36
C GLN A 222 2.32 3.44 -16.78
N THR A 223 3.19 3.85 -17.72
CA THR A 223 2.81 4.13 -19.12
C THR A 223 2.14 2.95 -19.84
N ARG A 224 2.59 1.71 -19.57
CA ARG A 224 1.97 0.51 -20.15
C ARG A 224 0.59 0.23 -19.55
N ALA A 225 0.41 0.47 -18.25
CA ALA A 225 -0.88 0.35 -17.58
C ALA A 225 -1.87 1.38 -18.14
N ILE A 226 -1.43 2.62 -18.40
CA ILE A 226 -2.24 3.66 -19.05
C ILE A 226 -2.72 3.17 -20.43
N LYS A 227 -1.83 2.64 -21.26
CA LYS A 227 -2.21 2.09 -22.58
C LYS A 227 -3.27 1.00 -22.47
N LEU A 228 -3.10 0.08 -21.53
CA LEU A 228 -4.04 -1.02 -21.30
C LEU A 228 -5.41 -0.49 -20.82
N LEU A 229 -5.43 0.44 -19.87
CA LEU A 229 -6.66 1.04 -19.36
C LEU A 229 -7.42 1.81 -20.45
N VAL A 230 -6.71 2.64 -21.22
CA VAL A 230 -7.30 3.40 -22.34
C VAL A 230 -7.88 2.45 -23.39
N LYS A 231 -7.15 1.38 -23.76
CA LYS A 231 -7.64 0.35 -24.67
C LYS A 231 -8.94 -0.29 -24.19
N ASN A 232 -9.14 -0.38 -22.88
CA ASN A 232 -10.34 -0.93 -22.25
C ASN A 232 -11.40 0.13 -21.89
N GLY A 233 -11.29 1.36 -22.42
CA GLY A 233 -12.34 2.37 -22.27
C GLY A 233 -12.24 3.23 -21.00
N ALA A 234 -11.04 3.37 -20.43
CA ALA A 234 -10.82 4.32 -19.33
C ALA A 234 -11.13 5.76 -19.77
N ASN A 235 -11.87 6.49 -18.93
CA ASN A 235 -12.20 7.88 -19.14
C ASN A 235 -11.00 8.79 -18.80
N LEU A 236 -10.38 9.34 -19.84
CA LEU A 236 -9.26 10.29 -19.76
C LEU A 236 -9.63 11.61 -19.06
N GLU A 237 -10.92 11.94 -19.00
CA GLU A 237 -11.43 13.20 -18.47
C GLU A 237 -12.13 13.04 -17.12
N ASN A 238 -12.00 11.87 -16.48
CA ASN A 238 -12.49 11.70 -15.13
C ASN A 238 -11.74 12.66 -14.19
N ARG A 239 -12.47 13.33 -13.30
CA ARG A 239 -11.93 14.37 -12.42
C ARG A 239 -11.97 13.90 -10.98
N ASP A 240 -10.85 14.03 -10.27
CA ASP A 240 -10.83 13.76 -8.84
C ASP A 240 -11.74 14.72 -8.05
N PHE A 241 -12.16 14.33 -6.86
CA PHE A 241 -13.10 15.13 -6.06
C PHE A 241 -12.42 16.30 -5.33
N GLY A 242 -11.09 16.29 -5.22
CA GLY A 242 -10.35 17.32 -4.51
C GLY A 242 -10.19 18.57 -5.36
N LEU A 243 -9.28 18.51 -6.32
CA LEU A 243 -8.93 19.65 -7.17
C LEU A 243 -9.65 19.60 -8.51
N GLY A 244 -10.37 18.51 -8.82
CA GLY A 244 -10.98 18.34 -10.12
C GLY A 244 -9.94 18.03 -11.18
N TRP A 245 -8.84 17.39 -10.79
CA TRP A 245 -7.75 17.05 -11.69
C TRP A 245 -8.13 15.86 -12.55
N THR A 246 -7.93 15.99 -13.86
CA THR A 246 -7.85 14.85 -14.78
C THR A 246 -6.49 14.18 -14.62
N PRO A 247 -6.29 12.94 -15.11
CA PRO A 247 -4.98 12.29 -15.15
C PRO A 247 -3.88 13.17 -15.79
N LEU A 248 -4.19 13.93 -16.85
CA LEU A 248 -3.21 14.83 -17.48
C LEU A 248 -2.84 16.01 -16.55
N ILE A 249 -3.82 16.63 -15.90
CA ILE A 249 -3.57 17.71 -14.93
C ILE A 249 -2.80 17.18 -13.72
N ARG A 250 -3.12 15.97 -13.25
CA ARG A 250 -2.45 15.32 -12.13
C ARG A 250 -0.97 15.05 -12.41
N CYS A 251 -0.65 14.58 -13.61
CA CYS A 251 0.74 14.48 -14.06
C CYS A 251 1.44 15.85 -14.06
N ALA A 252 0.75 16.93 -14.42
CA ALA A 252 1.30 18.27 -14.49
C ALA A 252 1.50 18.96 -13.11
N GLY A 253 0.65 18.66 -12.13
CA GLY A 253 0.58 19.38 -10.85
C GLY A 253 1.38 18.78 -9.69
N LEU A 254 1.92 17.56 -9.83
CA LEU A 254 2.69 16.92 -8.76
C LEU A 254 4.17 17.32 -8.82
N LYS A 255 4.65 18.00 -7.76
CA LYS A 255 6.03 18.54 -7.63
C LYS A 255 7.17 17.53 -7.86
N ASN A 256 6.93 16.24 -7.69
CA ASN A 256 7.94 15.19 -7.83
C ASN A 256 7.61 14.13 -8.92
N ASN A 257 6.44 14.22 -9.59
CA ASN A 257 5.90 13.12 -10.42
C ASN A 257 5.45 13.57 -11.82
N GLY A 258 5.97 14.68 -12.34
CA GLY A 258 5.73 15.07 -13.72
C GLY A 258 6.49 14.16 -14.68
N ASN A 259 5.96 12.97 -14.92
CA ASN A 259 6.53 12.05 -15.88
C ASN A 259 6.13 12.45 -17.29
N VAL A 260 7.11 12.96 -18.03
CA VAL A 260 7.00 13.38 -19.43
C VAL A 260 6.41 12.27 -20.31
N ASP A 261 6.79 11.01 -20.07
CA ASP A 261 6.30 9.87 -20.83
C ASP A 261 4.81 9.62 -20.55
N VAL A 262 4.39 9.70 -19.29
CA VAL A 262 2.97 9.59 -18.91
C VAL A 262 2.14 10.67 -19.58
N ALA A 263 2.59 11.93 -19.53
CA ALA A 263 1.89 13.02 -20.20
C ALA A 263 1.83 12.82 -21.73
N CYS A 264 2.94 12.40 -22.34
CA CYS A 264 2.97 12.07 -23.77
C CYS A 264 1.96 10.97 -24.11
N GLU A 265 1.87 9.92 -23.30
CA GLU A 265 0.93 8.82 -23.52
C GLU A 265 -0.53 9.26 -23.33
N LEU A 266 -0.84 10.07 -22.32
CA LEU A 266 -2.18 10.63 -22.12
C LEU A 266 -2.60 11.55 -23.28
N ILE A 267 -1.69 12.41 -23.75
CA ILE A 267 -1.94 13.29 -24.91
C ILE A 267 -2.15 12.45 -26.18
N ARG A 268 -1.32 11.43 -26.42
CA ARG A 268 -1.48 10.50 -27.55
C ARG A 268 -2.79 9.73 -27.49
N ALA A 269 -3.24 9.37 -26.29
CA ALA A 269 -4.52 8.72 -26.04
C ALA A 269 -5.73 9.65 -26.28
N GLY A 270 -5.51 10.96 -26.42
CA GLY A 270 -6.56 11.93 -26.71
C GLY A 270 -7.05 12.70 -25.49
N ALA A 271 -6.27 12.76 -24.40
CA ALA A 271 -6.62 13.58 -23.24
C ALA A 271 -6.71 15.07 -23.63
N GLN A 272 -7.73 15.76 -23.11
CA GLN A 272 -7.95 17.16 -23.41
C GLN A 272 -6.86 18.02 -22.78
N ILE A 273 -6.01 18.59 -23.63
CA ILE A 273 -4.82 19.34 -23.22
C ILE A 273 -5.14 20.58 -22.38
N ASP A 274 -6.29 21.20 -22.67
CA ASP A 274 -6.78 22.42 -22.04
C ASP A 274 -7.95 22.15 -21.06
N ALA A 275 -8.10 20.92 -20.58
CA ALA A 275 -9.06 20.61 -19.52
C ALA A 275 -8.83 21.50 -18.30
N LEU A 276 -9.92 21.92 -17.65
CA LEU A 276 -9.88 22.82 -16.50
C LEU A 276 -10.11 22.07 -15.20
N ASP A 277 -9.29 22.36 -14.19
CA ASP A 277 -9.53 21.97 -12.82
C ASP A 277 -10.54 22.89 -12.11
N ASN A 278 -10.81 22.64 -10.82
CA ASN A 278 -11.80 23.41 -10.05
C ASN A 278 -11.44 24.89 -9.90
N ASP A 279 -10.17 25.26 -10.06
CA ASP A 279 -9.67 26.63 -10.01
C ASP A 279 -9.51 27.27 -11.40
N GLY A 280 -9.99 26.59 -12.45
CA GLY A 280 -9.81 27.02 -13.84
C GLY A 280 -8.38 26.87 -14.34
N LYS A 281 -7.52 26.08 -13.68
CA LYS A 281 -6.15 25.83 -14.14
C LYS A 281 -6.16 24.69 -15.16
N THR A 282 -5.30 24.82 -16.18
CA THR A 282 -5.01 23.76 -17.14
C THR A 282 -3.81 22.94 -16.67
N ALA A 283 -3.47 21.88 -17.39
CA ALA A 283 -2.19 21.20 -17.20
C ALA A 283 -1.00 22.18 -17.36
N LEU A 284 -1.06 23.12 -18.30
CA LEU A 284 0.00 24.11 -18.51
C LEU A 284 0.15 25.06 -17.31
N HIS A 285 -0.97 25.57 -16.77
CA HIS A 285 -0.94 26.40 -15.56
C HIS A 285 -0.27 25.68 -14.39
N ASN A 286 -0.66 24.42 -14.15
CA ASN A 286 -0.08 23.61 -13.08
C ASN A 286 1.42 23.35 -13.31
N CYS A 287 1.86 23.03 -14.53
CA CYS A 287 3.28 22.87 -14.87
C CYS A 287 4.10 24.13 -14.58
N VAL A 288 3.58 25.30 -14.92
CA VAL A 288 4.26 26.58 -14.66
C VAL A 288 4.41 26.80 -13.15
N MET A 289 3.35 26.55 -12.37
CA MET A 289 3.36 26.73 -10.92
C MET A 289 4.34 25.79 -10.19
N VAL A 290 4.50 24.55 -10.69
CA VAL A 290 5.47 23.59 -10.12
C VAL A 290 6.86 23.67 -10.76
N ASN A 291 7.06 24.59 -11.71
CA ASN A 291 8.33 24.79 -12.41
C ASN A 291 8.80 23.57 -13.25
N HIS A 292 7.89 22.96 -14.02
CA HIS A 292 8.21 21.83 -14.89
C HIS A 292 8.44 22.28 -16.35
N HIS A 293 9.67 22.68 -16.67
CA HIS A 293 10.02 23.23 -18.00
C HIS A 293 9.74 22.26 -19.14
N THR A 294 10.15 20.99 -19.00
CA THR A 294 10.04 20.00 -20.08
C THR A 294 8.58 19.70 -20.41
N LEU A 295 7.73 19.56 -19.38
CA LEU A 295 6.31 19.30 -19.60
C LEU A 295 5.58 20.54 -20.13
N CYS A 296 5.97 21.75 -19.72
CA CYS A 296 5.50 22.98 -20.37
C CYS A 296 5.80 22.96 -21.87
N GLU A 297 7.03 22.62 -22.26
CA GLU A 297 7.41 22.56 -23.67
C GLU A 297 6.58 21.54 -24.46
N ILE A 298 6.34 20.36 -23.89
CA ILE A 298 5.54 19.30 -24.50
C ILE A 298 4.09 19.75 -24.67
N LEU A 299 3.47 20.29 -23.61
CA LEU A 299 2.11 20.78 -23.69
C LEU A 299 1.97 21.86 -24.76
N LEU A 300 2.91 22.81 -24.83
CA LEU A 300 2.94 23.82 -25.88
C LEU A 300 3.09 23.20 -27.27
N LYS A 301 4.05 22.30 -27.48
CA LYS A 301 4.22 21.57 -28.76
C LYS A 301 2.95 20.83 -29.20
N HIS A 302 2.18 20.30 -28.26
CA HIS A 302 0.91 19.63 -28.51
C HIS A 302 -0.31 20.56 -28.55
N GLY A 303 -0.10 21.88 -28.53
CA GLY A 303 -1.11 22.88 -28.85
C GLY A 303 -1.79 23.54 -27.66
N ALA A 304 -1.28 23.35 -26.43
CA ALA A 304 -1.82 23.99 -25.24
C ALA A 304 -1.96 25.50 -25.43
N ARG A 305 -3.09 26.04 -25.00
CA ARG A 305 -3.42 27.45 -25.21
C ARG A 305 -2.76 28.34 -24.17
N LEU A 306 -2.22 29.47 -24.63
CA LEU A 306 -1.57 30.48 -23.79
C LEU A 306 -2.52 31.60 -23.32
N ASP A 307 -3.70 31.71 -23.93
CA ASP A 307 -4.68 32.77 -23.66
C ASP A 307 -5.70 32.39 -22.58
N LEU A 308 -5.75 31.12 -22.16
CA LEU A 308 -6.61 30.66 -21.08
C LEU A 308 -6.16 31.25 -19.74
N THR A 309 -7.11 31.63 -18.90
CA THR A 309 -6.86 32.19 -17.57
C THR A 309 -7.48 31.34 -16.49
N THR A 310 -6.82 31.26 -15.33
CA THR A 310 -7.39 30.73 -14.10
C THR A 310 -8.62 31.53 -13.65
N ASN A 311 -9.36 31.02 -12.66
CA ASN A 311 -10.44 31.76 -12.02
C ASN A 311 -9.99 33.08 -11.37
N THR A 312 -8.68 33.20 -11.07
CA THR A 312 -8.05 34.42 -10.55
C THR A 312 -7.51 35.36 -11.63
N GLY A 313 -7.72 35.03 -12.91
CA GLY A 313 -7.37 35.89 -14.06
C GLY A 313 -5.92 35.78 -14.54
N TYR A 314 -5.14 34.81 -14.04
CA TYR A 314 -3.76 34.61 -14.48
C TYR A 314 -3.71 33.61 -15.64
N ASN A 315 -3.02 33.96 -16.73
CA ASN A 315 -2.62 33.00 -17.75
C ASN A 315 -1.23 32.41 -17.46
N ALA A 316 -0.81 31.40 -18.22
CA ALA A 316 0.48 30.74 -18.07
C ALA A 316 1.68 31.70 -18.07
N PHE A 317 1.64 32.76 -18.89
CA PHE A 317 2.70 33.75 -18.96
C PHE A 317 2.79 34.58 -17.66
N THR A 318 1.67 35.15 -17.22
CA THR A 318 1.60 35.95 -15.98
C THR A 318 1.93 35.11 -14.73
N LEU A 319 1.60 33.82 -14.71
CA LEU A 319 2.05 32.89 -13.66
C LEU A 319 3.59 32.73 -13.67
N ALA A 320 4.20 32.56 -14.85
CA ALA A 320 5.65 32.46 -14.99
C ALA A 320 6.38 33.74 -14.55
N GLU A 321 5.81 34.91 -14.86
CA GLU A 321 6.33 36.20 -14.39
C GLU A 321 6.21 36.34 -12.87
N SER A 322 5.03 36.05 -12.31
CA SER A 322 4.78 36.18 -10.87
C SER A 322 5.65 35.26 -10.01
N SER A 323 6.04 34.11 -10.56
CA SER A 323 6.96 33.16 -9.92
C SER A 323 8.44 33.52 -10.09
N GLY A 324 8.77 34.58 -10.83
CA GLY A 324 10.14 35.03 -11.07
C GLY A 324 10.96 34.09 -11.96
N ASN A 325 10.30 33.22 -12.73
CA ASN A 325 10.97 32.15 -13.46
C ASN A 325 11.32 32.55 -14.89
N GLN A 326 12.48 33.19 -15.06
CA GLN A 326 12.90 33.72 -16.36
C GLN A 326 13.00 32.66 -17.46
N LYS A 327 13.32 31.40 -17.12
CA LYS A 327 13.38 30.31 -18.10
C LYS A 327 12.01 29.99 -18.68
N LEU A 328 10.96 29.92 -17.84
CA LEU A 328 9.60 29.68 -18.31
C LEU A 328 9.04 30.89 -19.06
N VAL A 329 9.34 32.11 -18.60
CA VAL A 329 8.97 33.34 -19.31
C VAL A 329 9.56 33.32 -20.72
N GLN A 330 10.86 33.03 -20.86
CA GLN A 330 11.51 32.94 -22.17
C GLN A 330 10.91 31.83 -23.04
N LEU A 331 10.72 30.63 -22.50
CA LEU A 331 10.12 29.51 -23.22
C LEU A 331 8.71 29.83 -23.76
N ILE A 332 7.86 30.46 -22.95
CA ILE A 332 6.51 30.86 -23.34
C ILE A 332 6.56 31.99 -24.39
N THR A 333 7.44 32.98 -24.24
CA THR A 333 7.64 34.07 -25.21
C THR A 333 8.10 33.53 -26.56
N ASP A 334 9.14 32.72 -26.59
CA ASP A 334 9.70 32.12 -27.81
C ASP A 334 8.62 31.30 -28.56
N TYR A 335 7.77 30.58 -27.83
CA TYR A 335 6.68 29.81 -28.41
C TYR A 335 5.57 30.72 -28.97
N SER A 336 5.21 31.79 -28.25
CA SER A 336 4.21 32.78 -28.67
C SER A 336 4.63 33.49 -29.96
N GLU A 337 5.91 33.85 -30.09
CA GLU A 337 6.45 34.50 -31.30
C GLU A 337 6.43 33.55 -32.50
N LYS A 338 6.87 32.30 -32.33
CA LYS A 338 6.84 31.28 -33.39
C LYS A 338 5.44 31.05 -33.95
N ARG A 339 4.40 31.06 -33.10
CA ARG A 339 3.01 30.88 -33.53
C ARG A 339 2.46 32.06 -34.35
N LYS A 340 3.03 33.26 -34.22
CA LYS A 340 2.63 34.44 -35.01
C LYS A 340 3.26 34.46 -36.40
N THR A 341 4.34 33.70 -36.60
CA THR A 341 5.10 33.66 -37.86
C THR A 341 4.70 32.54 -38.82
N VAL A 342 3.77 31.66 -38.43
CA VAL A 342 3.26 30.51 -39.21
C VAL A 342 1.81 30.74 -39.56
#